data_AF-A0A956KA82-F1
#
_entry.id   AF-A0A956KA82-F1
#
_cell.length_a   1.000
_cell.length_b   1.000
_cell.length_c   1.000
_cell.angle_alpha   90.00
_cell.angle_beta   90.00
_cell.angle_gamma   90.00
#
_symmetry.space_group_name_H-M   'P 1'
#
loop_
_entity.id
_entity.type
_entity.pdbx_description
1 polymer ?
#
loop_
_entity_poly.entity_id
_entity_poly.type
_entity_poly.pdbx_seq_one_letter_code
_entity_poly.pdbx_strand_id
1 'polypeptide(L)'
;MSATMIVLAGPNGAGKSTLYATRVAPNFGGPFINADIIQRDELGDASPDASYEAARIAAERRQNFLNRSGDFVTETVFSHPSKLDLIRVARSKGFDFVLMHI
;
A
#
# COMPACT_ATOMS: atom_id res chain seq x y z
N MET A 1 -18.01 11.74 3.38
CA MET A 1 -17.43 10.70 2.51
C MET A 1 -16.45 9.89 3.33
N SER A 2 -16.52 8.57 3.25
CA SER A 2 -15.54 7.63 3.81
C SER A 2 -14.26 7.66 2.98
N ALA A 3 -13.11 7.52 3.64
CA ALA A 3 -11.83 7.36 2.96
C ALA A 3 -11.73 5.94 2.39
N THR A 4 -11.02 5.76 1.28
CA THR A 4 -10.87 4.46 0.62
C THR A 4 -9.44 3.95 0.75
N MET A 5 -9.31 2.69 1.19
CA MET A 5 -8.06 1.95 1.15
C MET A 5 -8.16 0.85 0.08
N ILE A 6 -7.35 0.96 -0.96
CA ILE A 6 -7.22 -0.07 -1.99
C ILE A 6 -6.01 -0.93 -1.68
N VAL A 7 -6.19 -2.26 -1.63
CA VAL A 7 -5.12 -3.23 -1.46
C VAL A 7 -4.98 -4.06 -2.73
N LEU A 8 -3.78 -4.02 -3.30
CA LEU A 8 -3.38 -4.87 -4.42
C LEU A 8 -2.67 -6.11 -3.89
N ALA A 9 -3.27 -7.27 -4.11
CA ALA A 9 -2.83 -8.55 -3.58
C ALA A 9 -2.33 -9.46 -4.70
N GLY A 10 -1.25 -10.19 -4.44
CA GLY A 10 -0.72 -11.17 -5.40
C GLY A 10 0.76 -11.44 -5.20
N PRO A 11 1.30 -12.56 -5.71
CA PRO A 11 2.71 -12.89 -5.56
C PRO A 11 3.63 -11.88 -6.29
N ASN A 12 4.92 -11.94 -5.99
CA ASN A 12 5.92 -11.15 -6.72
C ASN A 12 5.88 -11.53 -8.21
N GLY A 13 5.96 -10.52 -9.09
CA GLY A 13 5.86 -10.72 -10.53
C GLY A 13 4.43 -10.89 -11.09
N ALA A 14 3.38 -10.93 -10.26
CA ALA A 14 1.99 -11.10 -10.72
C ALA A 14 1.42 -9.92 -11.52
N GLY A 15 2.12 -8.77 -11.59
CA GLY A 15 1.65 -7.59 -12.33
C GLY A 15 0.84 -6.59 -11.51
N LYS A 16 0.96 -6.59 -10.16
CA LYS A 16 0.29 -5.62 -9.26
C LYS A 16 0.53 -4.15 -9.66
N SER A 17 1.76 -3.79 -10.02
CA SER A 17 2.09 -2.44 -10.50
C SER A 17 1.39 -2.10 -11.83
N THR A 18 1.23 -3.08 -12.72
CA THR A 18 0.46 -2.90 -13.97
C THR A 18 -1.02 -2.73 -13.67
N LEU A 19 -1.57 -3.51 -12.73
CA LEU A 19 -2.94 -3.36 -12.27
C LEU A 19 -3.19 -1.97 -11.66
N TYR A 20 -2.27 -1.48 -10.82
CA TYR A 20 -2.30 -0.12 -10.31
C TYR A 20 -2.36 0.92 -11.44
N ALA A 21 -1.38 0.89 -12.34
CA ALA A 21 -1.22 1.89 -13.39
C ALA A 21 -2.40 1.93 -14.36
N THR A 22 -3.00 0.77 -14.66
CA THR A 22 -4.05 0.67 -15.70
C THR A 22 -5.46 0.76 -15.15
N ARG A 23 -5.70 0.38 -13.88
CA ARG A 23 -7.06 0.29 -13.32
C ARG A 23 -7.31 1.22 -12.14
N VAL A 24 -6.29 1.54 -11.35
CA VAL A 24 -6.45 2.32 -10.12
C VAL A 24 -6.06 3.77 -10.34
N ALA A 25 -4.81 4.02 -10.74
CA ALA A 25 -4.26 5.37 -10.90
C ALA A 25 -5.11 6.32 -11.77
N PRO A 26 -5.77 5.88 -12.87
CA PRO A 26 -6.57 6.79 -13.70
C PRO A 26 -7.80 7.37 -12.99
N ASN A 27 -8.32 6.71 -11.96
CA ASN A 27 -9.60 7.06 -11.32
C ASN A 27 -9.48 7.23 -9.79
N PHE A 28 -8.26 7.21 -9.24
CA PHE A 28 -8.03 7.23 -7.80
C PHE A 28 -6.93 8.22 -7.43
N GLY A 29 -7.26 9.23 -6.61
CA GLY A 29 -6.34 10.31 -6.25
C GLY A 29 -5.43 10.02 -5.05
N GLY A 30 -5.66 8.92 -4.33
CA GLY A 30 -4.81 8.53 -3.20
C GLY A 30 -3.44 8.00 -3.67
N PRO A 31 -2.35 8.25 -2.92
CA PRO A 31 -1.02 7.83 -3.33
C PRO A 31 -0.85 6.31 -3.28
N PHE A 32 0.07 5.80 -4.11
CA PHE A 32 0.51 4.41 -4.03
C PHE A 32 1.68 4.27 -3.07
N ILE A 33 1.39 3.71 -1.89
CA ILE A 33 2.38 3.47 -0.84
C ILE A 33 2.97 2.06 -1.03
N ASN A 34 4.09 2.02 -1.75
CA ASN A 34 4.85 0.81 -2.07
C ASN A 34 6.31 0.95 -1.58
N ALA A 35 6.79 -0.04 -0.82
CA ALA A 35 8.15 -0.04 -0.28
C ALA A 35 9.23 -0.14 -1.36
N ASP A 36 9.01 -0.93 -2.42
CA ASP A 36 9.95 -1.08 -3.53
C ASP A 36 10.13 0.24 -4.29
N ILE A 37 9.05 1.01 -4.44
CA ILE A 37 9.08 2.36 -5.04
C ILE A 37 9.85 3.33 -4.15
N ILE A 38 9.57 3.32 -2.84
CA ILE A 38 10.30 4.16 -1.87
C ILE A 38 11.80 3.82 -1.88
N GLN A 39 12.15 2.53 -1.87
CA GLN A 39 13.54 2.09 -1.91
C GLN A 39 14.24 2.59 -3.17
N ARG A 40 13.61 2.40 -4.33
CA ARG A 40 14.19 2.78 -5.62
C ARG A 40 14.29 4.29 -5.82
N ASP A 41 13.19 5.00 -5.59
CA ASP A 41 13.02 6.39 -6.03
C ASP A 41 13.41 7.40 -4.95
N GLU A 42 13.29 7.04 -3.67
CA GLU A 42 13.56 7.97 -2.55
C GLU A 42 14.86 7.65 -1.82
N LEU A 43 15.12 6.38 -1.55
CA LEU A 43 16.38 5.97 -0.91
C LEU A 43 17.51 5.83 -1.92
N GLY A 44 17.21 5.38 -3.15
CA GLY A 44 18.21 5.19 -4.20
C GLY A 44 19.24 4.09 -3.87
N ASP A 45 18.90 3.16 -2.97
CA ASP A 45 19.80 2.12 -2.47
C ASP A 45 19.12 0.73 -2.54
N ALA A 46 19.78 -0.21 -3.21
CA ALA A 46 19.33 -1.58 -3.39
C ALA A 46 19.76 -2.52 -2.23
N SER A 47 20.40 -1.99 -1.20
CA SER A 47 20.84 -2.77 -0.04
C SER A 47 19.66 -3.38 0.72
N PRO A 48 19.86 -4.53 1.39
CA PRO A 48 18.85 -5.08 2.30
C PRO A 48 18.43 -4.09 3.39
N ASP A 49 19.36 -3.29 3.92
CA ASP A 49 19.08 -2.30 4.95
C ASP A 49 18.14 -1.20 4.44
N ALA A 50 18.35 -0.71 3.22
CA ALA A 50 17.43 0.22 2.57
C ALA A 50 16.05 -0.40 2.31
N SER A 51 15.97 -1.71 2.06
CA SER A 51 14.68 -2.41 1.93
C SER A 51 13.89 -2.38 3.25
N TYR A 52 14.56 -2.64 4.39
CA TYR A 52 13.93 -2.53 5.71
C TYR A 52 13.50 -1.09 6.02
N GLU A 53 14.33 -0.11 5.69
CA GLU A 53 14.01 1.29 5.91
C GLU A 53 12.83 1.74 5.03
N ALA A 54 12.79 1.36 3.76
CA ALA A 54 11.67 1.64 2.87
C ALA A 54 10.36 0.99 3.36
N ALA A 55 10.44 -0.23 3.90
CA ALA A 55 9.29 -0.89 4.52
C ALA A 55 8.78 -0.14 5.76
N ARG A 56 9.70 0.41 6.58
CA ARG A 56 9.38 1.26 7.74
C ARG A 56 8.70 2.56 7.30
N ILE A 57 9.27 3.26 6.32
CA ILE A 57 8.69 4.49 5.74
C ILE A 57 7.29 4.21 5.16
N ALA A 58 7.12 3.12 4.43
CA ALA A 58 5.82 2.72 3.89
C ALA A 58 4.79 2.47 5.01
N ALA A 59 5.19 1.84 6.11
CA ALA A 59 4.33 1.61 7.26
C ALA A 59 3.92 2.92 7.94
N GLU A 60 4.86 3.84 8.13
CA GLU A 60 4.61 5.16 8.71
C GLU A 60 3.64 5.98 7.85
N ARG A 61 3.82 5.99 6.53
CA ARG A 61 2.90 6.67 5.60
C ARG A 61 1.51 6.09 5.66
N ARG A 62 1.36 4.76 5.62
CA ARG A 62 0.04 4.13 5.78
C ARG A 62 -0.62 4.55 7.09
N GLN A 63 0.12 4.57 8.19
CA GLN A 63 -0.41 5.00 9.48
C GLN A 63 -0.86 6.47 9.47
N ASN A 64 -0.10 7.35 8.81
CA ASN A 64 -0.47 8.76 8.65
C ASN A 64 -1.77 8.93 7.86
N PHE A 65 -1.94 8.21 6.75
CA PHE A 65 -3.18 8.24 5.97
C PHE A 65 -4.37 7.66 6.73
N LEU A 66 -4.16 6.56 7.46
CA LEU A 66 -5.17 6.01 8.36
C LEU A 66 -5.57 6.99 9.46
N ASN A 67 -4.63 7.75 10.04
CA ASN A 67 -4.93 8.72 11.09
C ASN A 67 -5.68 9.95 10.57
N ARG A 68 -5.44 10.34 9.32
CA ARG A 68 -6.05 11.52 8.70
C ARG A 68 -7.30 11.21 7.88
N SER A 69 -7.73 9.95 7.84
CA SER A 69 -8.81 9.47 6.96
C SER A 69 -8.59 9.90 5.51
N GLY A 70 -7.37 9.69 4.99
CA GLY A 70 -7.03 9.99 3.62
C GLY A 70 -7.02 8.73 2.75
N ASP A 71 -7.42 8.87 1.50
CA ASP A 71 -7.39 7.81 0.49
C ASP A 71 -5.96 7.34 0.22
N PHE A 72 -5.73 6.02 0.08
CA PHE A 72 -4.44 5.50 -0.37
C PHE A 72 -4.55 4.10 -0.99
N VAL A 73 -3.52 3.75 -1.76
CA VAL A 73 -3.32 2.42 -2.33
C VAL A 73 -2.08 1.80 -1.69
N THR A 74 -2.12 0.51 -1.41
CA THR A 74 -0.92 -0.25 -1.03
C THR A 74 -0.94 -1.63 -1.66
N GLU A 75 0.22 -2.27 -1.76
CA GLU A 75 0.31 -3.64 -2.24
C GLU A 75 0.86 -4.59 -1.19
N THR A 76 0.53 -5.87 -1.34
CA THR A 76 1.10 -6.92 -0.51
C THR A 76 1.02 -8.28 -1.18
N VAL A 77 1.98 -9.14 -0.85
CA VAL A 77 1.93 -10.57 -1.15
C VAL A 77 1.11 -11.37 -0.13
N PHE A 78 0.53 -10.71 0.89
CA PHE A 78 -0.26 -11.35 1.96
C PHE A 78 0.48 -12.46 2.74
N SER A 79 1.81 -12.41 2.83
CA SER A 79 2.63 -13.44 3.47
C SER A 79 2.61 -13.45 5.00
N HIS A 80 1.97 -12.47 5.64
CA HIS A 80 2.01 -12.32 7.10
C HIS A 80 0.66 -11.87 7.68
N PRO A 81 0.21 -12.40 8.83
CA PRO A 81 -1.08 -12.03 9.46
C PRO A 81 -1.27 -10.53 9.73
N SER A 82 -0.18 -9.78 9.93
CA SER A 82 -0.21 -8.33 10.17
C SER A 82 -0.88 -7.53 9.03
N LYS A 83 -1.03 -8.10 7.84
CA LYS A 83 -1.81 -7.47 6.74
C LYS A 83 -3.31 -7.45 7.04
N LEU A 84 -3.81 -8.44 7.78
CA LEU A 84 -5.19 -8.44 8.28
C LEU A 84 -5.39 -7.37 9.36
N ASP A 85 -4.38 -7.10 10.19
CA ASP A 85 -4.46 -6.06 11.21
C ASP A 85 -4.57 -4.67 10.59
N LEU A 86 -3.84 -4.41 9.49
CA LEU A 86 -3.99 -3.18 8.71
C LEU A 86 -5.44 -2.99 8.23
N ILE A 87 -6.08 -4.06 7.73
CA ILE A 87 -7.47 -4.03 7.26
C ILE A 87 -8.43 -3.77 8.41
N ARG A 88 -8.23 -4.43 9.57
CA ARG A 88 -9.04 -4.22 10.77
C ARG A 88 -8.97 -2.77 11.25
N VAL A 89 -7.76 -2.20 11.29
CA VAL A 89 -7.55 -0.80 11.68
C VAL A 89 -8.20 0.18 10.69
N ALA A 90 -8.09 -0.07 9.38
CA ALA A 90 -8.78 0.76 8.39
C ALA A 90 -10.29 0.71 8.56
N ARG A 91 -10.87 -0.48 8.71
CA ARG A 91 -12.31 -0.69 8.94
C ARG A 91 -12.78 -0.01 10.22
N SER A 92 -12.04 -0.11 11.32
CA SER A 92 -12.41 0.54 12.59
C SER A 92 -12.40 2.07 12.51
N LYS A 93 -11.73 2.64 11.49
CA LYS A 93 -11.68 4.08 11.22
C LYS A 93 -12.67 4.54 10.13
N GLY A 94 -13.56 3.65 9.69
CA GLY A 94 -14.60 3.98 8.72
C GLY A 94 -14.12 4.04 7.27
N PHE A 95 -13.02 3.35 6.95
CA PHE A 95 -12.58 3.24 5.56
C PHE A 95 -13.44 2.27 4.75
N ASP A 96 -13.73 2.66 3.51
CA ASP A 96 -14.10 1.72 2.46
C ASP A 96 -12.86 0.93 2.05
N PHE A 97 -13.03 -0.39 1.96
CA PHE A 97 -11.93 -1.31 1.68
C PHE A 97 -12.17 -2.02 0.35
N VAL A 98 -11.21 -1.89 -0.56
CA VAL A 98 -11.24 -2.57 -1.86
C VAL A 98 -10.02 -3.48 -1.96
N LEU A 99 -10.26 -4.78 -2.15
CA LEU A 99 -9.22 -5.75 -2.43
C LEU A 99 -9.25 -6.09 -3.92
N MET A 100 -8.13 -5.90 -4.60
CA MET A 100 -7.92 -6.41 -5.96
C MET A 100 -6.83 -7.48 -5.91
N HIS A 101 -7.15 -8.70 -6.31
CA HIS A 101 -6.22 -9.82 -6.30
C HIS A 101 -5.83 -10.22 -7.73
N ILE A 102 -4.55 -10.50 -7.94
CA ILE A 102 -3.97 -10.99 -9.20
C ILE A 102 -3.01 -12.16 -8.96
#